data_AF-A0A1G1VUR6-F1
#
_entry.id   AF-A0A1G1VUR6-F1
#
_cell.length_a   1.000
_cell.length_b   1.000
_cell.length_c   1.000
_cell.angle_alpha   90.00
_cell.angle_beta   90.00
_cell.angle_gamma   90.00
#
_symmetry.space_group_name_H-M   'P 1'
#
loop_
_entity.id
_entity.type
_entity.pdbx_description
1 polymer ?
#
loop_
_entity_poly.entity_id
_entity_poly.type
_entity_poly.pdbx_seq_one_letter_code
_entity_poly.pdbx_strand_id
1 'polypeptide(L)'
;MAKLKATTQNSKLFALSQGLAFGVWVVYHGVRLCVGLVIHPYRTMREIMRGLWFVPLVFVPAALLIWIFVTGRIAAWVVDVPSALRDWIGLFYATLLLSLGLWQALLLYLAVRFWAGLKR
;
A
#
# COMPACT_ATOMS: atom_id res chain seq x y z
N MET A 1 -36.68 -16.67 -19.32
CA MET A 1 -35.94 -15.48 -18.84
C MET A 1 -35.43 -15.55 -17.39
N ALA A 2 -36.09 -16.26 -16.46
CA ALA A 2 -35.64 -16.34 -15.05
C ALA A 2 -34.27 -17.04 -14.84
N LYS A 3 -33.96 -18.08 -15.61
CA LYS A 3 -32.70 -18.86 -15.51
C LYS A 3 -31.45 -18.02 -15.82
N LEU A 4 -31.53 -17.11 -16.80
CA LEU A 4 -30.44 -16.18 -17.17
C LEU A 4 -30.16 -15.15 -16.07
N LYS A 5 -31.19 -14.69 -15.36
CA LYS A 5 -31.04 -13.72 -14.25
C LYS A 5 -30.31 -14.34 -13.06
N ALA A 6 -30.58 -15.62 -12.75
CA ALA A 6 -29.94 -16.35 -11.66
C ALA A 6 -28.44 -16.63 -11.91
N THR A 7 -28.04 -16.99 -13.13
CA THR A 7 -26.62 -17.21 -13.48
C THR A 7 -25.81 -15.91 -13.38
N THR A 8 -26.40 -14.79 -13.78
CA THR A 8 -25.75 -13.46 -13.72
C THR A 8 -25.61 -12.93 -12.29
N GLN A 9 -26.51 -13.31 -11.38
CA GLN A 9 -26.44 -12.94 -9.97
C GLN A 9 -25.35 -13.74 -9.24
N ASN A 10 -25.22 -15.03 -9.53
CA ASN A 10 -24.15 -15.88 -8.96
C ASN A 10 -22.76 -15.48 -9.44
N SER A 11 -22.59 -15.05 -10.69
CA SER A 11 -21.29 -14.58 -11.18
C SER A 11 -20.83 -13.27 -10.50
N LYS A 12 -21.75 -12.34 -10.24
CA LYS A 12 -21.47 -11.11 -9.49
C LYS A 12 -21.09 -11.39 -8.04
N LEU A 13 -21.80 -12.30 -7.38
CA LEU A 13 -21.49 -12.71 -6.01
C LEU A 13 -20.12 -13.40 -5.90
N PHE A 14 -19.76 -14.23 -6.89
CA PHE A 14 -18.45 -14.87 -6.96
C PHE A 14 -17.32 -13.87 -7.24
N ALA A 15 -17.51 -12.91 -8.14
CA ALA A 15 -16.54 -11.84 -8.38
C ALA A 15 -16.34 -10.96 -7.14
N LEU A 16 -17.42 -10.69 -6.39
CA LEU A 16 -17.37 -9.91 -5.15
C LEU A 16 -16.65 -10.67 -4.02
N SER A 17 -16.87 -11.98 -3.89
CA SER A 17 -16.16 -12.81 -2.91
C SER A 17 -14.67 -12.96 -3.26
N GLN A 18 -14.33 -13.06 -4.55
CA GLN A 18 -12.93 -13.03 -4.99
C GLN A 18 -12.26 -11.69 -4.69
N GLY A 19 -12.95 -10.57 -4.92
CA GLY A 19 -12.46 -9.24 -4.56
C GLY A 19 -12.21 -9.08 -3.06
N LEU A 20 -13.14 -9.56 -2.22
CA LEU A 20 -12.99 -9.58 -0.76
C LEU A 20 -11.83 -10.48 -0.32
N ALA A 21 -11.73 -11.69 -0.87
CA ALA A 21 -10.65 -12.62 -0.56
C ALA A 21 -9.29 -12.03 -0.93
N PHE A 22 -9.19 -11.37 -2.09
CA PHE A 22 -8.00 -10.64 -2.49
C PHE A 22 -7.69 -9.49 -1.51
N GLY A 23 -8.69 -8.69 -1.13
CA GLY A 23 -8.52 -7.60 -0.15
C GLY A 23 -8.00 -8.10 1.19
N VAL A 24 -8.61 -9.15 1.75
CA VAL A 24 -8.16 -9.79 2.99
C VAL A 24 -6.74 -10.34 2.85
N TRP A 25 -6.43 -10.97 1.72
CA TRP A 25 -5.10 -11.52 1.44
C TRP A 25 -4.03 -10.42 1.38
N VAL A 26 -4.32 -9.29 0.73
CA VAL A 26 -3.42 -8.13 0.68
C VAL A 26 -3.21 -7.56 2.08
N VAL A 27 -4.29 -7.34 2.84
CA VAL A 27 -4.20 -6.79 4.20
C VAL A 27 -3.41 -7.71 5.12
N TYR A 28 -3.66 -9.03 5.07
CA TYR A 28 -2.94 -10.01 5.87
C TYR A 28 -1.43 -9.98 5.58
N HIS A 29 -1.04 -9.97 4.29
CA HIS A 29 0.37 -9.90 3.92
C HIS A 29 1.00 -8.56 4.31
N GLY A 30 0.26 -7.46 4.15
CA GLY A 30 0.70 -6.12 4.56
C GLY A 30 0.98 -6.05 6.07
N VAL A 31 0.04 -6.52 6.90
CA VAL A 31 0.21 -6.55 8.35
C VAL A 31 1.37 -7.46 8.75
N ARG A 32 1.46 -8.67 8.19
CA ARG A 32 2.56 -9.61 8.45
C ARG A 32 3.91 -8.98 8.11
N LEU A 33 3.99 -8.23 7.01
CA LEU A 33 5.17 -7.48 6.59
C LEU A 33 5.55 -6.38 7.58
N CYS A 34 4.58 -5.55 7.97
CA CYS A 34 4.81 -4.47 8.95
C CYS A 34 5.30 -5.02 10.28
N VAL A 35 4.62 -6.04 10.81
CA VAL A 35 4.99 -6.71 12.06
C VAL A 35 6.37 -7.38 11.92
N GLY A 36 6.63 -8.05 10.81
CA GLY A 36 7.92 -8.67 10.53
C GLY A 36 9.07 -7.68 10.43
N LEU A 37 8.84 -6.49 9.85
CA LEU A 37 9.83 -5.42 9.78
C LEU A 37 10.13 -4.83 11.17
N VAL A 38 9.10 -4.68 12.01
CA VAL A 38 9.25 -4.13 13.37
C VAL A 38 10.00 -5.11 14.28
N ILE A 39 9.65 -6.40 14.26
CA ILE A 39 10.22 -7.39 15.17
C ILE A 39 11.60 -7.87 14.69
N HIS A 40 11.73 -8.23 13.41
CA HIS A 40 12.95 -8.83 12.85
C HIS A 40 13.27 -8.28 11.45
N PRO A 41 13.70 -7.01 11.34
CA PRO A 41 13.84 -6.31 10.05
C PRO A 41 14.75 -7.04 9.07
N TYR A 42 15.88 -7.59 9.55
CA TYR A 42 16.85 -8.25 8.69
C TYR A 42 16.37 -9.61 8.15
N ARG A 43 15.69 -10.41 8.98
CA ARG A 43 15.19 -11.73 8.56
C ARG A 43 14.07 -11.57 7.55
N THR A 44 13.12 -10.69 7.86
CA THR A 44 11.98 -10.39 7.00
C THR A 44 12.44 -9.80 5.67
N MET A 45 13.39 -8.86 5.66
CA MET A 45 13.94 -8.31 4.42
C MET A 45 14.64 -9.37 3.56
N ARG A 46 15.37 -10.32 4.17
CA ARG A 46 15.99 -11.44 3.44
C ARG A 46 14.95 -12.32 2.76
N GLU A 47 13.87 -12.64 3.46
CA GLU A 47 12.77 -13.45 2.93
C GLU A 47 12.06 -12.73 1.78
N ILE A 48 11.85 -11.41 1.91
CA ILE A 48 11.24 -10.58 0.87
C ILE A 48 12.13 -10.46 -0.36
N MET A 49 13.42 -10.14 -0.20
CA MET A 49 14.36 -9.97 -1.32
C MET A 49 14.61 -11.27 -2.09
N ARG A 50 14.48 -12.43 -1.43
CA ARG A 50 14.56 -13.74 -2.09
C ARG A 50 13.22 -14.20 -2.69
N GLY A 51 12.12 -13.61 -2.26
CA GLY A 51 10.77 -13.93 -2.74
C GLY A 51 10.30 -13.02 -3.87
N LEU A 52 9.23 -13.43 -4.54
CA LEU A 52 8.53 -12.62 -5.57
C LEU A 52 7.93 -11.30 -5.03
N TRP A 53 7.94 -11.12 -3.71
CA TRP A 53 7.25 -10.05 -2.98
C TRP A 53 8.05 -8.75 -2.85
N PHE A 54 9.33 -8.73 -3.22
CA PHE A 54 10.15 -7.51 -3.22
C PHE A 54 9.56 -6.43 -4.12
N VAL A 55 9.11 -6.80 -5.32
CA VAL A 55 8.56 -5.87 -6.31
C VAL A 55 7.30 -5.17 -5.79
N PRO A 56 6.22 -5.87 -5.39
CA PRO A 56 5.04 -5.19 -4.87
C PRO A 56 5.36 -4.36 -3.62
N LEU A 57 6.28 -4.80 -2.75
CA LEU A 57 6.58 -4.07 -1.52
C LEU A 57 7.28 -2.73 -1.76
N VAL A 58 8.16 -2.64 -2.75
CA VAL A 58 8.85 -1.39 -3.09
C VAL A 58 7.95 -0.48 -3.92
N PHE A 59 7.22 -1.05 -4.88
CA PHE A 59 6.40 -0.28 -5.81
C PHE A 59 5.07 0.18 -5.23
N VAL A 60 4.44 -0.55 -4.30
CA VAL A 60 3.13 -0.17 -3.73
C VAL A 60 3.21 1.15 -2.94
N PRO A 61 4.13 1.36 -1.98
CA PRO A 61 4.21 2.62 -1.26
C PRO A 61 4.70 3.77 -2.16
N ALA A 62 5.47 3.48 -3.21
CA ALA A 62 5.90 4.48 -4.19
C ALA A 62 4.72 4.93 -5.09
N ALA A 63 3.90 3.98 -5.54
CA ALA A 63 2.66 4.26 -6.25
C ALA A 63 1.67 5.03 -5.37
N LEU A 64 1.57 4.71 -4.08
CA LEU A 64 0.78 5.45 -3.09
C LEU A 64 1.28 6.89 -2.91
N LEU A 65 2.59 7.12 -2.85
CA LEU A 65 3.18 8.46 -2.82
C LEU A 65 2.80 9.28 -4.06
N ILE A 66 2.93 8.71 -5.25
CA ILE A 66 2.53 9.35 -6.51
C ILE A 66 1.03 9.66 -6.49
N TRP A 67 0.21 8.67 -6.10
CA TRP A 67 -1.23 8.81 -6.00
C TRP A 67 -1.63 9.96 -5.06
N ILE A 68 -1.06 10.02 -3.86
CA ILE A 68 -1.33 11.06 -2.86
C ILE A 68 -0.92 12.45 -3.37
N PHE A 69 0.20 12.55 -4.10
CA PHE A 69 0.60 13.81 -4.72
C PHE A 69 -0.40 14.27 -5.79
N VAL A 70 -0.87 13.35 -6.63
CA VAL A 70 -1.85 13.65 -7.69
C VAL A 70 -3.20 13.99 -7.10
N THR A 71 -3.72 13.20 -6.16
CA THR A 71 -5.02 13.45 -5.53
C THR A 71 -5.00 14.69 -4.65
N GLY A 72 -3.91 14.94 -3.92
CA GLY A 72 -3.74 16.16 -3.13
C GLY A 72 -3.74 17.42 -4.01
N ARG A 73 -3.11 17.35 -5.19
CA ARG A 73 -3.17 18.44 -6.18
C ARG A 73 -4.57 18.62 -6.74
N ILE A 74 -5.25 17.56 -7.17
CA ILE A 74 -6.62 17.66 -7.71
C ILE A 74 -7.58 18.19 -6.64
N ALA A 75 -7.50 17.69 -5.41
CA ALA A 75 -8.34 18.12 -4.30
C ALA A 75 -8.19 19.62 -4.00
N ALA A 76 -6.96 20.14 -4.07
CA ALA A 76 -6.70 21.57 -3.88
C ALA A 76 -7.30 22.47 -4.98
N TRP A 77 -7.62 21.92 -6.16
CA TRP A 77 -8.21 22.68 -7.27
C TRP A 77 -9.73 22.60 -7.29
N VAL A 78 -10.30 21.51 -6.76
CA VAL A 78 -11.73 21.19 -6.88
C VAL A 78 -12.54 21.66 -5.68
N VAL A 79 -11.92 21.81 -4.49
CA VAL A 79 -12.68 22.01 -3.25
C VAL A 79 -12.26 23.31 -2.56
N ASP A 80 -13.16 24.29 -2.56
CA ASP A 80 -13.12 25.44 -1.64
C ASP A 80 -13.61 24.97 -0.25
N VAL A 81 -12.67 24.46 0.54
CA VAL A 81 -12.93 23.96 1.89
C VAL A 81 -12.79 25.12 2.90
N PRO A 82 -13.69 25.23 3.90
CA PRO A 82 -13.52 26.18 5.01
C PRO A 82 -12.14 26.06 5.66
N SER A 83 -11.53 27.19 6.04
CA SER A 83 -10.13 27.27 6.52
C SER A 83 -9.77 26.24 7.58
N ALA A 84 -10.62 26.04 8.59
CA ALA A 84 -10.38 25.08 9.66
C ALA A 84 -10.30 23.62 9.16
N LEU A 85 -11.17 23.22 8.24
CA LEU A 85 -11.21 21.85 7.74
C LEU A 85 -10.09 21.61 6.71
N ARG A 86 -9.70 22.66 5.97
CA ARG A 86 -8.53 22.66 5.09
C ARG A 86 -7.23 22.39 5.86
N ASP A 87 -7.06 23.00 7.02
CA ASP A 87 -5.85 22.81 7.83
C ASP A 87 -5.74 21.37 8.36
N TRP A 88 -6.86 20.78 8.82
CA TRP A 88 -6.91 19.38 9.23
C TRP A 88 -6.60 18.41 8.10
N ILE A 89 -7.17 18.63 6.91
CA ILE A 89 -6.87 17.82 5.73
C ILE A 89 -5.38 17.95 5.35
N GLY A 90 -4.85 19.17 5.38
CA GLY A 90 -3.43 19.43 5.13
C GLY A 90 -2.53 18.67 6.10
N LEU A 91 -2.84 18.70 7.40
CA LEU A 91 -2.09 18.00 8.44
C LEU A 91 -2.14 16.47 8.24
N PHE A 92 -3.32 15.94 7.89
CA PHE A 92 -3.50 14.53 7.58
C PHE A 92 -2.66 14.10 6.38
N TYR A 93 -2.74 14.83 5.27
CA TYR A 93 -1.92 14.56 4.08
C TYR A 93 -0.42 14.69 4.35
N ALA A 94 0.00 15.70 5.12
CA ALA A 94 1.41 15.87 5.50
C ALA A 94 1.91 14.67 6.33
N THR A 95 1.10 14.21 7.29
CA THR A 95 1.44 13.04 8.12
C THR A 95 1.53 11.77 7.28
N LEU A 96 0.60 11.58 6.35
CA LEU A 96 0.59 10.43 5.43
C LEU A 96 1.81 10.45 4.50
N LEU A 97 2.16 11.61 3.95
CA LEU A 97 3.37 11.79 3.13
C LEU A 97 4.64 11.49 3.92
N LEU A 98 4.76 12.01 5.14
CA LEU A 98 5.90 11.74 6.01
C LEU A 98 6.01 10.25 6.35
N SER A 99 4.90 9.61 6.71
CA SER A 99 4.87 8.18 7.05
C SER A 99 5.32 7.32 5.86
N LEU A 100 4.78 7.57 4.67
CA LEU A 100 5.16 6.85 3.46
C LEU A 100 6.59 7.14 3.01
N GLY A 101 7.06 8.38 3.15
CA GLY A 101 8.44 8.76 2.85
C GLY A 101 9.43 8.05 3.77
N LEU A 102 9.17 8.03 5.08
CA LEU A 102 9.99 7.30 6.05
C LEU A 102 9.96 5.79 5.80
N TRP A 103 8.80 5.24 5.44
CA TRP A 103 8.68 3.85 5.04
C TRP A 103 9.55 3.51 3.83
N GLN A 104 9.52 4.34 2.79
CA GLN A 104 10.37 4.16 1.61
C GLN A 104 11.85 4.29 1.95
N ALA A 105 12.24 5.25 2.78
CA ALA A 105 13.61 5.42 3.23
C ALA A 105 14.11 4.17 3.99
N LEU A 106 13.28 3.58 4.86
CA LEU A 106 13.58 2.35 5.59
C LEU A 106 13.79 1.16 4.65
N LEU A 107 12.89 0.97 3.67
CA LEU A 107 13.02 -0.08 2.67
C LEU A 107 14.30 0.09 1.84
N LEU A 108 14.61 1.32 1.41
CA LEU A 108 15.82 1.63 0.64
C LEU A 108 17.08 1.33 1.46
N TYR A 109 17.10 1.76 2.73
CA TYR A 109 18.21 1.49 3.65
C TYR A 109 18.45 -0.01 3.82
N LEU A 110 17.40 -0.78 4.08
CA LEU A 110 17.49 -2.23 4.23
C LEU A 110 17.95 -2.91 2.94
N ALA A 111 17.46 -2.46 1.78
CA ALA A 111 17.87 -3.00 0.48
C ALA A 111 19.36 -2.74 0.19
N VAL A 112 19.84 -1.51 0.41
CA VAL A 112 21.25 -1.15 0.24
C VAL A 112 22.14 -1.94 1.20
N ARG A 113 21.73 -2.08 2.47
CA ARG A 113 22.48 -2.86 3.47
C ARG A 113 22.57 -4.33 3.08
N PHE A 114 21.48 -4.92 2.58
CA PHE A 114 21.49 -6.29 2.08
C PHE A 114 22.39 -6.47 0.86
N TRP A 115 22.30 -5.55 -0.11
CA TRP A 115 23.14 -5.58 -1.31
C TRP A 115 24.64 -5.47 -0.97
N ALA A 116 25.00 -4.58 -0.06
CA ALA A 116 26.37 -4.43 0.43
C ALA A 116 26.85 -5.67 1.19
N GLY A 117 25.96 -6.31 1.97
CA GLY A 117 26.26 -7.55 2.68
C GLY A 117 26.40 -8.78 1.78
N LEU A 118 25.79 -8.79 0.60
CA LEU A 118 25.88 -9.88 -0.38
C LEU A 118 27.18 -9.83 -1.22
N LYS A 119 27.83 -8.66 -1.26
CA LYS A 119 29.11 -8.45 -1.98
C LYS A 119 30.35 -8.83 -1.15
N ARG A 120 30.18 -9.19 0.12
CA ARG A 120 31.22 -9.80 0.96
C ARG A 120 31.04 -11.31 0.97
#